data_AF-J2GPK9-F1
#
_entry.id   AF-J2GPK9-F1
#
_cell.length_a   1.000
_cell.length_b   1.000
_cell.length_c   1.000
_cell.angle_alpha   90.00
_cell.angle_beta   90.00
_cell.angle_gamma   90.00
#
_symmetry.space_group_name_H-M   'P 1'
#
loop_
_entity.id
_entity.type
_entity.pdbx_description
1 polymer ?
#
loop_
_entity_poly.entity_id
_entity_poly.type
_entity_poly.pdbx_seq_one_letter_code
_entity_poly.pdbx_strand_id
1 'polypeptide(L)'
;MFPKKVVDYLPGAVISAIARLRPHGIEGPWIVMASVEGVQGFQMVLGDGYPVGPAWRNSAYLGEVVDDAMGEQAVQPLIESFWRLFGVDKPPKLER
;
A
#
# COMPACT_ATOMS: atom_id res chain seq x y z
N MET A 1 -3.68 14.15 -1.80
CA MET A 1 -4.90 13.31 -1.89
C MET A 1 -4.64 11.88 -2.42
N PHE A 2 -3.50 11.60 -3.09
CA PHE A 2 -3.13 10.26 -3.57
C PHE A 2 -2.60 9.27 -2.49
N PRO A 3 -1.74 9.67 -1.51
CA PRO A 3 -1.14 8.74 -0.56
C PRO A 3 -2.17 8.10 0.38
N LYS A 4 -3.11 8.89 0.91
CA LYS A 4 -4.22 8.39 1.75
C LYS A 4 -5.04 7.31 1.05
N LYS A 5 -5.30 7.46 -0.26
CA LYS A 5 -6.07 6.47 -1.01
C LYS A 5 -5.35 5.13 -1.17
N VAL A 6 -4.03 5.07 -1.06
CA VAL A 6 -3.28 3.82 -1.13
C VAL A 6 -3.09 3.25 0.27
N VAL A 7 -2.59 4.07 1.20
CA VAL A 7 -2.24 3.66 2.56
C VAL A 7 -3.46 3.28 3.39
N ASP A 8 -4.54 4.07 3.34
CA ASP A 8 -5.73 3.82 4.16
C ASP A 8 -6.66 2.77 3.53
N TYR A 9 -6.58 2.58 2.21
CA TYR A 9 -7.50 1.70 1.49
C TYR A 9 -6.99 0.26 1.35
N LEU A 10 -5.68 0.07 1.17
CA LEU A 10 -5.11 -1.26 0.88
C LEU A 10 -5.47 -2.32 1.93
N PRO A 11 -5.34 -2.06 3.25
CA PRO A 11 -5.74 -3.03 4.26
C PRO A 11 -7.24 -3.38 4.17
N GLY A 12 -8.10 -2.37 4.04
CA GLY A 12 -9.54 -2.56 3.94
C GLY A 12 -9.96 -3.32 2.67
N ALA A 13 -9.29 -3.07 1.54
CA ALA A 13 -9.54 -3.77 0.29
C ALA A 13 -9.20 -5.27 0.40
N VAL A 14 -8.07 -5.61 1.01
CA VAL A 14 -7.65 -7.00 1.24
C VAL A 14 -8.62 -7.72 2.18
N ILE A 15 -8.95 -7.10 3.32
CA ILE A 15 -9.90 -7.67 4.30
C ILE A 15 -11.27 -7.90 3.65
N SER A 16 -11.74 -6.94 2.86
CA SER A 16 -13.03 -7.04 2.14
C SER A 16 -13.02 -8.16 1.11
N ALA A 17 -11.92 -8.33 0.36
CA ALA A 17 -11.76 -9.42 -0.60
C ALA A 17 -11.81 -10.79 0.10
N ILE A 18 -11.05 -10.97 1.18
CA ILE A 18 -11.04 -12.20 1.98
C ILE A 18 -12.43 -12.50 2.55
N ALA A 19 -13.11 -11.50 3.11
CA ALA A 19 -14.44 -11.65 3.67
C ALA A 19 -15.47 -12.13 2.64
N ARG A 20 -15.31 -11.77 1.35
CA ARG A 20 -16.15 -12.25 0.25
C ARG A 20 -15.87 -13.70 -0.15
N LEU A 21 -14.66 -14.20 0.09
CA LEU A 21 -14.24 -15.55 -0.27
C LEU A 21 -14.60 -16.59 0.80
N ARG A 22 -14.62 -16.21 2.08
CA ARG A 22 -14.94 -17.11 3.19
C ARG A 22 -16.29 -17.86 3.05
N PRO A 23 -17.40 -17.23 2.61
CA PRO A 23 -18.67 -17.93 2.41
C PRO A 23 -18.60 -19.05 1.36
N HIS A 24 -17.58 -19.05 0.50
CA HIS A 24 -17.34 -20.07 -0.51
C HIS A 24 -16.41 -21.19 -0.01
N GLY A 25 -16.07 -21.22 1.28
CA GLY A 25 -15.15 -22.20 1.86
C GLY A 25 -13.69 -22.02 1.43
N ILE A 26 -13.34 -20.85 0.87
CA ILE A 26 -11.98 -20.52 0.49
C ILE A 26 -11.29 -19.95 1.73
N GLU A 27 -10.25 -20.65 2.17
CA GLU A 27 -9.43 -20.31 3.32
C GLU A 27 -7.97 -20.11 2.87
N GLY A 28 -7.17 -19.50 3.75
CA GLY A 28 -5.77 -19.17 3.47
C GLY A 28 -4.86 -20.39 3.27
N PRO A 29 -3.57 -20.15 2.96
CA PRO A 29 -2.88 -18.87 3.01
C PRO A 29 -3.29 -17.90 1.90
N TRP A 30 -3.29 -16.60 2.21
CA TRP A 30 -3.57 -15.55 1.24
C TRP A 30 -2.27 -15.02 0.66
N ILE A 31 -2.29 -14.69 -0.63
CA ILE A 31 -1.19 -14.01 -1.32
C ILE A 31 -1.71 -12.65 -1.80
N VAL A 32 -1.04 -11.58 -1.38
CA VAL A 32 -1.31 -10.22 -1.86
C VAL A 32 -0.10 -9.74 -2.63
N MET A 33 -0.29 -9.46 -3.92
CA MET A 33 0.68 -8.79 -4.79
C MET A 33 0.18 -7.38 -5.08
N ALA A 34 1.06 -6.38 -4.95
CA ALA A 34 0.69 -5.00 -5.22
C ALA A 34 1.67 -4.35 -6.21
N SER A 35 1.10 -3.65 -7.19
CA SER A 35 1.82 -2.76 -8.09
C SER A 35 1.14 -1.40 -8.15
N VAL A 36 1.93 -0.39 -8.48
CA VAL A 36 1.46 0.98 -8.67
C VAL A 36 1.83 1.40 -10.08
N GLU A 37 0.83 1.80 -10.85
CA GLU A 37 0.93 2.15 -12.26
C GLU A 37 0.54 3.62 -12.49
N GLY A 38 1.11 4.23 -13.52
CA GLY A 38 0.75 5.59 -13.93
C GLY A 38 1.23 6.69 -12.99
N VAL A 39 2.27 6.44 -12.18
CA VAL A 39 2.77 7.40 -11.18
C VAL A 39 3.83 8.37 -11.69
N GLN A 40 4.26 8.24 -12.94
CA GLN A 40 5.27 9.14 -13.49
C GLN A 40 4.81 10.60 -13.43
N GLY A 41 5.65 11.47 -12.89
CA GLY A 41 5.38 12.91 -12.77
C GLY A 41 4.46 13.30 -11.61
N PHE A 42 3.92 12.34 -10.84
CA PHE A 42 3.23 12.66 -9.60
C PHE A 42 4.22 13.08 -8.52
N GLN A 43 3.95 14.23 -7.90
CA GLN A 43 4.64 14.70 -6.71
C GLN A 43 3.80 14.42 -5.46
N MET A 44 4.46 13.94 -4.42
CA MET A 44 3.83 13.74 -3.12
C MET A 44 4.07 14.98 -2.28
N VAL A 45 3.02 15.56 -1.69
CA VAL A 45 3.14 16.63 -0.70
C VAL A 45 2.83 16.04 0.66
N LEU A 46 3.80 16.12 1.58
CA LEU A 46 3.66 15.65 2.95
C LEU A 46 2.82 16.63 3.78
N GLY A 47 2.42 16.21 4.98
CA GLY A 47 1.52 17.00 5.84
C GLY A 47 2.09 18.34 6.31
N ASP A 48 3.42 18.49 6.29
CA ASP A 48 4.16 19.72 6.58
C ASP A 48 4.32 20.65 5.36
N GLY A 49 3.74 20.29 4.22
CA GLY A 49 3.85 21.03 2.97
C GLY A 49 5.15 20.75 2.20
N TYR A 50 6.02 19.87 2.68
CA TYR A 50 7.25 19.53 1.99
C TYR A 50 6.96 18.61 0.79
N PRO A 51 7.30 19.03 -0.45
CA PRO A 51 7.17 18.17 -1.62
C PRO A 51 8.30 17.14 -1.62
N VAL A 52 7.92 15.86 -1.70
CA VAL A 52 8.86 14.80 -2.02
C VAL A 52 9.07 14.75 -3.54
N GLY A 53 10.28 14.35 -3.96
CA GLY A 53 10.64 14.26 -5.37
C GLY A 53 9.64 13.43 -6.20
N PRO A 54 9.52 13.70 -7.51
CA PRO A 54 8.57 12.99 -8.35
C PRO A 54 8.89 11.49 -8.35
N ALA A 55 7.85 10.65 -8.51
CA ALA A 55 8.07 9.23 -8.69
C ALA A 55 9.00 9.00 -9.89
N TRP A 56 10.14 8.36 -9.62
CA TRP A 56 11.20 8.03 -10.56
C TRP A 56 10.83 7.00 -11.64
N ARG A 57 9.71 6.27 -11.47
CA ARG A 57 9.26 5.21 -12.37
C ARG A 57 7.75 5.29 -12.58
N ASN A 58 7.28 4.95 -13.79
CA ASN A 58 5.85 4.92 -14.13
C ASN A 58 5.10 3.73 -13.51
N SER A 59 5.79 2.60 -13.39
CA SER A 59 5.28 1.35 -12.85
C SER A 59 6.23 0.87 -11.75
N ALA A 60 5.69 0.43 -10.62
CA ALA A 60 6.49 -0.13 -9.54
C ALA A 60 5.77 -1.27 -8.84
N TYR A 61 6.45 -2.40 -8.77
CA TYR A 61 6.06 -3.51 -7.94
C TYR A 61 6.41 -3.21 -6.48
N LEU A 62 5.41 -3.24 -5.61
CA LEU A 62 5.55 -2.97 -4.18
C LEU A 62 5.94 -4.22 -3.39
N GLY A 63 5.74 -5.40 -3.96
CA GLY A 63 6.09 -6.68 -3.34
C GLY A 63 4.92 -7.65 -3.26
N GLU A 64 5.19 -8.71 -2.51
CA GLU A 64 4.28 -9.81 -2.22
C GLU A 64 4.28 -10.08 -0.72
N VAL A 65 3.10 -10.37 -0.18
CA VAL A 65 2.90 -10.83 1.19
C VAL A 65 2.12 -12.12 1.15
N VAL A 66 2.60 -13.11 1.91
CA VAL A 66 1.89 -14.37 2.16
C VAL A 66 1.60 -14.46 3.65
N ASP A 67 0.34 -14.65 4.03
CA ASP A 67 -0.09 -14.74 5.43
C ASP A 67 -1.38 -15.56 5.55
N ASP A 68 -1.49 -16.39 6.58
CA ASP A 68 -2.65 -17.25 6.82
C ASP A 68 -3.92 -16.46 7.17
N ALA A 69 -3.78 -15.38 7.94
CA ALA A 69 -4.89 -14.55 8.42
C ALA A 69 -5.06 -13.26 7.62
N MET A 70 -3.96 -12.74 7.06
CA MET A 70 -3.84 -11.52 6.24
C MET A 70 -4.57 -10.32 6.87
N GLY A 71 -4.13 -9.93 8.07
CA GLY A 71 -4.60 -8.74 8.78
C GLY A 71 -3.93 -7.44 8.32
N GLU A 72 -4.32 -6.32 8.94
CA GLU A 72 -3.77 -4.99 8.58
C GLU A 72 -2.24 -4.91 8.68
N GLN A 73 -1.65 -5.59 9.66
CA GLN A 73 -0.19 -5.61 9.83
C GLN A 73 0.52 -6.43 8.75
N ALA A 74 -0.14 -7.44 8.18
CA ALA A 74 0.46 -8.28 7.14
C ALA A 74 0.76 -7.47 5.88
N VAL A 75 -0.08 -6.49 5.54
CA VAL A 75 0.11 -5.65 4.34
C VAL A 75 1.05 -4.46 4.55
N GLN A 76 1.58 -4.26 5.77
CA GLN A 76 2.48 -3.16 6.10
C GLN A 76 3.75 -3.09 5.20
N PRO A 77 4.40 -4.21 4.80
CA PRO A 77 5.55 -4.15 3.90
C PRO A 77 5.25 -3.53 2.52
N LEU A 78 4.00 -3.68 2.04
CA LEU A 78 3.56 -3.07 0.77
C LEU A 78 3.40 -1.55 0.93
N ILE A 79 2.88 -1.12 2.09
CA ILE A 79 2.76 0.31 2.43
C ILE A 79 4.15 0.95 2.54
N GLU A 80 5.10 0.30 3.20
CA GLU A 80 6.48 0.81 3.29
C GLU A 80 7.14 0.93 1.91
N SER A 81 6.94 -0.07 1.05
CA SER A 81 7.47 -0.05 -0.32
C SER A 81 6.85 1.07 -1.16
N PHE A 82 5.58 1.39 -0.93
CA PHE A 82 4.94 2.56 -1.54
C PHE A 82 5.63 3.86 -1.15
N TRP A 83 5.99 4.05 0.13
CA TRP A 83 6.71 5.27 0.56
C TRP A 83 8.11 5.37 -0.05
N ARG A 84 8.82 4.24 -0.15
CA ARG A 84 10.14 4.17 -0.79
C ARG A 84 10.12 4.56 -2.27
N LEU A 85 8.99 4.38 -2.97
CA LEU A 85 8.81 4.86 -4.35
C LEU A 85 9.05 6.38 -4.46
N PHE A 86 8.71 7.13 -3.41
CA PHE A 86 8.86 8.58 -3.35
C PHE A 86 10.11 9.01 -2.60
N GLY A 87 11.04 8.09 -2.29
CA GLY A 87 12.25 8.39 -1.54
C GLY A 87 12.02 8.62 -0.04
N VAL A 88 10.89 8.16 0.50
CA VAL A 88 10.56 8.26 1.92
C VAL A 88 10.87 6.92 2.60
N ASP A 89 11.90 6.89 3.44
CA ASP A 89 12.37 5.65 4.09
C ASP A 89 11.35 5.04 5.07
N LYS A 90 10.53 5.89 5.71
CA LYS A 90 9.49 5.47 6.66
C LYS A 90 8.23 6.31 6.48
N PRO A 91 7.03 5.70 6.57
CA PRO A 91 5.78 6.45 6.57
C PRO A 91 5.85 7.63 7.56
N PRO A 92 5.45 8.85 7.17
CA PRO A 92 5.38 9.96 8.10
C PRO A 92 4.44 9.58 9.25
N LYS A 93 4.84 9.89 10.48
CA LYS A 93 3.95 9.74 11.63
C LYS A 93 2.80 10.71 11.44
N LEU A 94 1.58 10.21 11.26
CA LEU A 94 0.38 11.02 11.38
C LEU A 94 0.28 11.48 12.84
N GLU A 95 0.72 12.69 13.14
CA GLU A 95 0.32 13.36 14.38
C GLU A 95 -1.20 13.59 14.28
N ARG A 96 -1.93 13.01 15.23
CA ARG A 96 -3.38 13.17 15.39
C ARG A 96 -3.69 14.40 16.24
#